data_AF-A0A832DGS0-F1
#
_entry.id   AF-A0A832DGS0-F1
#
_cell.length_a   1.000
_cell.length_b   1.000
_cell.length_c   1.000
_cell.angle_alpha   90.00
_cell.angle_beta   90.00
_cell.angle_gamma   90.00
#
_symmetry.space_group_name_H-M   'P 1'
#
loop_
_entity.id
_entity.type
_entity.pdbx_description
1 polymer ?
#
loop_
_entity_poly.entity_id
_entity_poly.type
_entity_poly.pdbx_seq_one_letter_code
_entity_poly.pdbx_strand_id
1 'polypeptide(L)'
;MKELFEILRYRLLWLNIVLLIISAVMMFLYQSLSLVTFALLINLYDILGYHFTLIRRSTQLPDKIIIRAYRVHQLLFEILIILFIAFVIGWKFAIGCAIIKWFGLQDILYYLVLQKKIPDKFTWMKWTPFGILKGDLSKNEVIFQAAFGIIISILILLLN
;
A
#
# COMPACT_ATOMS: atom_id res chain seq x y z
N MET A 1 -2.76 -3.39 -23.46
CA MET A 1 -1.58 -4.21 -23.79
C MET A 1 -0.29 -3.40 -23.70
N LYS A 2 -0.07 -2.33 -24.51
CA LYS A 2 1.17 -1.53 -24.48
C LYS A 2 1.57 -1.02 -23.08
N GLU A 3 0.66 -0.43 -22.32
CA GLU A 3 0.97 0.07 -20.97
C GLU A 3 1.19 -1.02 -19.92
N LEU A 4 0.57 -2.21 -20.08
CA LEU A 4 0.89 -3.37 -19.24
C LEU A 4 2.37 -3.74 -19.42
N PHE A 5 2.86 -3.73 -20.67
CA PHE A 5 4.27 -3.94 -20.95
C PHE A 5 5.17 -2.83 -20.38
N GLU A 6 4.68 -1.59 -20.28
CA GLU A 6 5.44 -0.51 -19.63
C GLU A 6 5.57 -0.73 -18.12
N ILE A 7 4.52 -1.18 -17.44
CA ILE A 7 4.57 -1.53 -16.02
C ILE A 7 5.59 -2.65 -15.77
N LEU A 8 5.66 -3.64 -16.66
CA LEU A 8 6.60 -4.75 -16.56
C LEU A 8 8.07 -4.34 -16.81
N ARG A 9 8.34 -3.11 -17.28
CA ARG A 9 9.72 -2.60 -17.40
C ARG A 9 10.33 -2.19 -16.06
N TYR A 10 9.52 -1.93 -15.03
CA TYR A 10 10.03 -1.53 -13.73
C TYR A 10 10.68 -2.72 -13.02
N ARG A 11 12.01 -2.71 -12.91
CA ARG A 11 12.78 -3.79 -12.26
C ARG A 11 12.33 -4.06 -10.82
N LEU A 12 12.01 -3.01 -10.07
CA LEU A 12 11.58 -3.14 -8.68
C LEU A 12 10.14 -3.68 -8.56
N LEU A 13 9.33 -3.63 -9.61
CA LEU A 13 8.03 -4.33 -9.61
C LEU A 13 8.24 -5.84 -9.57
N TRP A 14 9.16 -6.36 -10.37
CA TRP A 14 9.51 -7.79 -10.32
C TRP A 14 10.06 -8.19 -8.97
N LEU A 15 10.90 -7.35 -8.36
CA LEU A 15 11.36 -7.57 -6.99
C LEU A 15 10.17 -7.60 -6.01
N ASN A 16 9.21 -6.67 -6.13
CA ASN A 16 8.00 -6.68 -5.30
C ASN A 16 7.21 -7.99 -5.45
N ILE A 17 6.99 -8.46 -6.69
CA ILE A 17 6.27 -9.71 -6.97
C ILE A 17 7.00 -10.92 -6.39
N VAL A 18 8.33 -11.01 -6.59
CA VAL A 18 9.14 -12.13 -6.06
C VAL A 18 9.10 -12.12 -4.53
N LEU A 19 9.31 -10.96 -3.91
CA LEU A 19 9.24 -10.83 -2.45
C LEU A 19 7.85 -11.15 -1.92
N LEU A 20 6.78 -10.78 -2.64
CA LEU A 20 5.41 -11.09 -2.27
C LEU A 20 5.17 -12.60 -2.27
N ILE A 21 5.62 -13.31 -3.30
CA ILE A 21 5.47 -14.78 -3.37
C ILE A 21 6.24 -15.44 -2.22
N ILE A 22 7.49 -15.04 -2.01
CA ILE A 22 8.32 -15.58 -0.94
C ILE A 22 7.69 -15.28 0.43
N SER A 23 7.27 -14.04 0.68
CA SER A 23 6.70 -13.67 1.98
C SER A 23 5.35 -14.33 2.22
N ALA A 24 4.52 -14.50 1.19
CA ALA A 24 3.21 -15.15 1.30
C ALA A 24 3.32 -16.64 1.64
N VAL A 25 4.36 -17.33 1.15
CA VAL A 25 4.63 -18.72 1.57
C VAL A 25 5.24 -18.76 2.97
N MET A 26 6.21 -17.89 3.23
CA MET A 26 6.96 -17.90 4.49
C MET A 26 6.15 -17.37 5.68
N MET A 27 5.06 -16.62 5.47
CA MET A 27 4.24 -16.09 6.57
C MET A 27 3.58 -17.19 7.42
N PHE A 28 3.41 -18.40 6.89
CA PHE A 28 2.89 -19.53 7.67
C PHE A 28 3.93 -20.12 8.63
N LEU A 29 5.22 -19.94 8.34
CA LEU A 29 6.33 -20.33 9.22
C LEU A 29 6.74 -19.18 10.15
N TYR A 30 6.73 -17.94 9.63
CA TYR A 30 7.09 -16.72 10.34
C TYR A 30 5.96 -15.71 10.21
N GLN A 31 5.01 -15.76 11.13
CA GLN A 31 3.77 -14.98 11.09
C GLN A 31 3.97 -13.47 10.93
N SER A 32 5.10 -12.91 11.41
CA SER A 32 5.47 -11.50 11.23
C SER A 32 5.64 -11.09 9.76
N LEU A 33 5.94 -12.03 8.85
CA LEU A 33 6.00 -11.78 7.40
C LEU A 33 4.63 -11.50 6.78
N SER A 34 3.52 -11.67 7.52
CA SER A 34 2.21 -11.22 7.08
C SER A 34 2.15 -9.71 6.83
N LEU A 35 2.88 -8.89 7.61
CA LEU A 35 2.97 -7.44 7.40
C LEU A 35 3.67 -7.11 6.09
N VAL A 36 4.76 -7.83 5.79
CA VAL A 36 5.51 -7.68 4.53
C VAL A 36 4.64 -8.10 3.36
N THR A 37 3.97 -9.26 3.47
CA THR A 37 3.05 -9.78 2.46
C THR A 37 1.93 -8.79 2.18
N PHE A 38 1.30 -8.26 3.24
CA PHE A 38 0.27 -7.24 3.13
C PHE A 38 0.78 -6.00 2.40
N ALA A 39 1.90 -5.42 2.85
CA ALA A 39 2.47 -4.20 2.27
C ALA A 39 2.80 -4.36 0.78
N LEU A 40 3.39 -5.50 0.41
CA LEU A 40 3.72 -5.80 -0.99
C LEU A 40 2.47 -6.01 -1.84
N LEU A 41 1.48 -6.74 -1.31
CA LEU A 41 0.24 -7.03 -2.03
C LEU A 41 -0.60 -5.78 -2.30
N ILE A 42 -0.80 -4.93 -1.28
CA ILE A 42 -1.56 -3.68 -1.46
C ILE A 42 -0.80 -2.69 -2.35
N ASN A 43 0.54 -2.71 -2.34
CA ASN A 43 1.34 -1.89 -3.23
C ASN A 43 1.23 -2.37 -4.68
N LEU A 44 1.26 -3.68 -4.91
CA LEU A 44 1.02 -4.27 -6.23
C LEU A 44 -0.37 -3.91 -6.74
N TYR A 45 -1.39 -4.01 -5.88
CA TYR A 45 -2.75 -3.58 -6.22
C TYR A 45 -2.80 -2.08 -6.57
N ASP A 46 -2.10 -1.22 -5.82
CA ASP A 46 -2.09 0.22 -6.09
C ASP A 46 -1.41 0.56 -7.42
N ILE A 47 -0.28 -0.08 -7.72
CA ILE A 47 0.44 0.08 -8.99
C ILE A 47 -0.45 -0.33 -10.18
N LEU A 48 -1.04 -1.52 -10.11
CA LEU A 48 -1.88 -2.06 -11.17
C LEU A 48 -3.16 -1.23 -11.31
N GLY A 49 -3.86 -1.00 -10.20
CA GLY A 49 -5.12 -0.28 -10.16
C GLY A 49 -4.96 1.15 -10.65
N TYR A 50 -3.96 1.89 -10.18
CA TYR A 50 -3.72 3.25 -10.65
C TYR A 50 -3.35 3.29 -12.14
N HIS A 51 -2.48 2.40 -12.64
CA HIS A 51 -2.16 2.39 -14.07
C HIS A 51 -3.35 1.97 -14.94
N PHE A 52 -4.13 0.95 -14.57
CA PHE A 52 -5.35 0.60 -15.33
C PHE A 52 -6.41 1.70 -15.30
N THR A 53 -6.47 2.45 -14.21
CA THR A 53 -7.31 3.64 -14.06
C THR A 53 -6.83 4.77 -14.98
N LEU A 54 -5.51 4.97 -15.11
CA LEU A 54 -4.91 5.91 -16.07
C LEU A 54 -5.19 5.50 -17.53
N ILE A 55 -5.09 4.22 -17.88
CA ILE A 55 -5.36 3.67 -19.22
C ILE A 55 -6.81 3.98 -19.66
N ARG A 56 -7.77 3.92 -18.73
CA ARG A 56 -9.19 4.18 -18.98
C ARG A 56 -9.56 5.67 -19.07
N ARG A 57 -8.64 6.60 -18.80
CA ARG A 57 -8.90 8.06 -18.94
C ARG A 57 -9.28 8.48 -20.36
N SER A 58 -9.07 7.61 -21.34
CA SER A 58 -9.10 8.00 -22.75
C SER A 58 -10.45 7.94 -23.47
N THR A 59 -11.58 7.48 -22.91
CA THR A 59 -12.78 7.32 -23.79
C THR A 59 -14.19 7.57 -23.26
N GLN A 60 -14.54 7.52 -21.96
CA GLN A 60 -15.98 7.51 -21.59
C GLN A 60 -16.43 8.22 -20.30
N LEU A 61 -15.57 8.47 -19.31
CA LEU A 61 -15.99 9.02 -18.01
C LEU A 61 -15.03 10.09 -17.48
N PRO A 62 -15.51 11.08 -16.71
CA PRO A 62 -14.66 12.07 -16.05
C PRO A 62 -13.64 11.42 -15.12
N ASP A 63 -12.37 11.85 -15.20
CA ASP A 63 -11.23 11.36 -14.41
C ASP A 63 -11.52 11.26 -12.91
N LYS A 64 -12.23 12.25 -12.35
CA LYS A 64 -12.57 12.30 -10.93
C LYS A 64 -13.43 11.11 -10.48
N ILE A 65 -14.34 10.64 -11.35
CA ILE A 65 -15.22 9.50 -11.06
C ILE A 65 -14.42 8.21 -11.09
N ILE A 66 -13.58 8.04 -12.12
CA ILE A 66 -12.72 6.87 -12.30
C ILE A 66 -11.75 6.72 -11.11
N ILE A 67 -11.09 7.80 -10.68
CA ILE A 67 -10.18 7.79 -9.52
C ILE A 67 -10.94 7.48 -8.23
N ARG A 68 -12.15 8.05 -8.04
CA ARG A 68 -12.94 7.80 -6.82
C ARG A 68 -13.36 6.34 -6.73
N ALA A 69 -13.87 5.76 -7.82
CA ALA A 69 -14.24 4.35 -7.87
C ALA A 69 -13.03 3.46 -7.56
N TYR A 70 -11.88 3.76 -8.18
CA TYR A 70 -10.63 3.08 -7.90
C TYR A 70 -10.27 3.11 -6.40
N ARG A 71 -10.30 4.28 -5.75
CA ARG A 71 -9.98 4.40 -4.32
C ARG A 71 -10.93 3.60 -3.42
N VAL A 72 -12.21 3.50 -3.79
CA VAL A 72 -13.17 2.64 -3.07
C VAL A 72 -12.81 1.17 -3.23
N HIS A 73 -12.53 0.72 -4.46
CA HIS A 73 -12.10 -0.66 -4.70
C HIS A 73 -10.80 -1.01 -3.97
N GLN A 74 -9.84 -0.10 -3.97
CA GLN A 74 -8.59 -0.22 -3.24
C GLN A 74 -8.85 -0.40 -1.73
N LEU A 75 -9.66 0.46 -1.11
CA LEU A 75 -9.98 0.35 0.32
C LEU A 75 -10.68 -0.98 0.65
N LEU A 76 -11.64 -1.40 -0.17
CA LEU A 76 -12.35 -2.67 0.02
C LEU A 76 -11.40 -3.87 -0.09
N PHE A 77 -10.48 -3.85 -1.06
CA PHE A 77 -9.45 -4.88 -1.21
C PHE A 77 -8.55 -4.92 0.03
N GLU A 78 -8.08 -3.78 0.51
CA GLU A 78 -7.22 -3.69 1.70
C GLU A 78 -7.91 -4.23 2.96
N ILE A 79 -9.18 -3.88 3.18
CA ILE A 79 -9.99 -4.40 4.28
C ILE A 79 -10.14 -5.93 4.16
N LEU A 80 -10.42 -6.43 2.96
CA LEU A 80 -10.56 -7.87 2.73
C LEU A 80 -9.26 -8.61 3.09
N ILE A 81 -8.10 -8.10 2.69
CA ILE A 81 -6.81 -8.74 3.03
C ILE A 81 -6.54 -8.65 4.54
N ILE A 82 -6.84 -7.53 5.20
CA ILE A 82 -6.71 -7.42 6.67
C ILE A 82 -7.56 -8.48 7.37
N LEU A 83 -8.83 -8.65 6.95
CA LEU A 83 -9.72 -9.66 7.51
C LEU A 83 -9.24 -11.08 7.21
N PHE A 84 -8.70 -11.32 6.02
CA PHE A 84 -8.10 -12.61 5.66
C PHE A 84 -6.89 -12.94 6.55
N ILE A 85 -6.00 -11.97 6.78
CA ILE A 85 -4.86 -12.14 7.71
C ILE A 85 -5.35 -12.37 9.14
N ALA A 86 -6.41 -11.68 9.57
CA ALA A 86 -7.00 -11.88 10.89
C ALA A 86 -7.50 -13.32 11.08
N PHE A 87 -8.14 -13.87 10.05
CA PHE A 87 -8.68 -15.22 10.06
C PHE A 87 -7.60 -16.31 9.98
N VAL A 88 -6.59 -16.14 9.13
CA VAL A 88 -5.59 -17.19 8.85
C VAL A 88 -4.39 -17.15 9.81
N ILE A 89 -3.96 -15.95 10.19
CA ILE A 89 -2.73 -15.74 10.97
C ILE A 89 -3.05 -15.22 12.38
N GLY A 90 -4.03 -14.33 12.51
CA GLY A 90 -4.55 -13.83 13.78
C GLY A 90 -4.73 -12.31 13.82
N TRP A 91 -5.63 -11.85 14.69
CA TRP A 91 -6.01 -10.44 14.83
C TRP A 91 -4.84 -9.49 15.11
N LYS A 92 -3.85 -9.94 15.90
CA LYS A 92 -2.64 -9.17 16.23
C LYS A 92 -1.90 -8.70 14.97
N PHE A 93 -1.73 -9.61 14.00
CA PHE A 93 -1.05 -9.33 12.74
C PHE A 93 -1.90 -8.47 11.81
N ALA A 94 -3.21 -8.69 11.81
CA ALA A 94 -4.16 -7.87 11.05
C ALA A 94 -4.18 -6.41 11.55
N ILE A 95 -4.11 -6.18 12.86
CA ILE A 95 -3.98 -4.83 13.44
C ILE A 95 -2.67 -4.18 12.98
N GLY A 96 -1.56 -4.90 13.00
CA GLY A 96 -0.28 -4.42 12.46
C GLY A 96 -0.41 -4.01 10.97
N CYS A 97 -1.08 -4.83 10.16
CA CYS A 97 -1.36 -4.51 8.75
C CYS A 97 -2.21 -3.24 8.59
N ALA A 98 -3.27 -3.11 9.40
CA ALA A 98 -4.13 -1.93 9.40
C ALA A 98 -3.33 -0.66 9.77
N ILE A 99 -2.41 -0.75 10.73
CA ILE A 99 -1.59 0.39 11.17
C ILE A 99 -0.61 0.82 10.07
N ILE A 100 0.14 -0.09 9.46
CA ILE A 100 1.05 0.31 8.36
C ILE A 100 0.27 0.92 7.18
N LYS A 101 -0.96 0.45 6.91
CA LYS A 101 -1.82 1.11 5.94
C LYS A 101 -2.23 2.50 6.42
N TRP A 102 -2.69 2.62 7.66
CA TRP A 102 -3.19 3.87 8.20
C TRP A 102 -2.15 4.99 8.24
N PHE A 103 -0.88 4.60 8.45
CA PHE A 103 0.28 5.47 8.42
C PHE A 103 0.87 5.69 7.02
N GLY A 104 0.21 5.21 5.96
CA GLY A 104 0.55 5.58 4.58
C GLY A 104 1.82 4.93 4.03
N LEU A 105 2.22 3.75 4.54
CA LEU A 105 3.40 3.03 4.04
C LEU A 105 3.29 2.73 2.53
N GLN A 106 2.09 2.38 2.09
CA GLN A 106 1.78 2.06 0.69
C GLN A 106 2.12 3.22 -0.26
N ASP A 107 1.82 4.48 0.10
CA ASP A 107 2.14 5.64 -0.73
C ASP A 107 3.65 5.76 -0.96
N ILE A 108 4.47 5.53 0.08
CA ILE A 108 5.94 5.54 -0.06
C ILE A 108 6.41 4.38 -0.94
N LEU A 109 5.90 3.17 -0.71
CA LEU A 109 6.25 1.99 -1.51
C LEU A 109 5.92 2.18 -2.98
N TYR A 110 4.80 2.83 -3.31
CA TYR A 110 4.39 3.08 -4.68
C TYR A 110 5.45 3.87 -5.46
N TYR A 111 5.92 4.99 -4.89
CA TYR A 111 6.95 5.82 -5.53
C TYR A 111 8.31 5.12 -5.58
N LEU A 112 8.67 4.39 -4.53
CA LEU A 112 9.93 3.63 -4.49
C LEU A 112 9.96 2.54 -5.55
N VAL A 113 8.92 1.70 -5.64
CA VAL A 113 8.84 0.56 -6.57
C VAL A 113 8.77 1.04 -8.01
N LEU A 114 8.06 2.14 -8.28
CA LEU A 114 8.03 2.72 -9.64
C LEU A 114 9.25 3.60 -9.95
N GLN A 115 10.18 3.76 -9.01
CA GLN A 115 11.35 4.63 -9.15
C GLN A 115 10.98 6.06 -9.57
N LYS A 116 9.84 6.56 -9.08
CA LYS A 116 9.34 7.91 -9.35
C LYS A 116 9.79 8.87 -8.26
N LYS A 117 9.98 10.14 -8.62
CA LYS A 117 10.26 11.20 -7.63
C LYS A 117 9.10 11.25 -6.64
N ILE A 118 9.41 11.09 -5.35
CA ILE A 118 8.43 11.29 -4.27
C ILE A 118 8.00 12.77 -4.29
N PRO A 119 6.69 13.06 -4.32
CA PRO A 119 6.18 14.43 -4.32
C PRO A 119 6.69 15.22 -3.12
N ASP A 120 6.97 16.51 -3.32
CA ASP A 120 7.40 17.38 -2.21
C ASP A 120 6.23 17.67 -1.24
N LYS A 121 4.98 17.60 -1.74
CA LYS A 121 3.75 17.80 -0.98
C LYS A 121 2.67 16.77 -1.34
N PHE A 122 2.02 16.21 -0.33
CA PHE A 122 0.95 15.21 -0.41
C PHE A 122 -0.36 15.83 0.06
N THR A 123 -1.30 16.02 -0.88
CA THR A 123 -2.62 16.64 -0.59
C THR A 123 -3.74 15.62 -0.40
N TRP A 124 -3.46 14.33 -0.63
CA TRP A 124 -4.44 13.24 -0.59
C TRP A 124 -4.33 12.35 0.66
N MET A 125 -3.37 12.61 1.54
CA MET A 125 -3.13 11.80 2.75
C MET A 125 -3.88 12.31 3.99
N LYS A 126 -4.96 13.07 3.80
CA LYS A 126 -5.74 13.69 4.90
C LYS A 126 -6.43 12.70 5.83
N TRP A 127 -6.48 11.42 5.45
CA TRP A 127 -7.06 10.32 6.22
C TRP A 127 -6.03 9.64 7.15
N THR A 128 -4.73 9.90 6.99
CA THR A 128 -3.71 9.38 7.91
C THR A 128 -3.65 10.19 9.20
N PRO A 129 -3.09 9.68 10.30
CA PRO A 129 -3.03 10.42 11.57
C PRO A 129 -2.41 11.81 11.43
N PHE A 130 -1.29 11.94 10.72
CA PHE A 130 -0.65 13.24 10.49
C PHE A 130 -1.47 14.13 9.56
N GLY A 131 -2.11 13.54 8.55
CA GLY A 131 -2.97 14.28 7.62
C GLY A 131 -4.23 14.82 8.27
N ILE A 132 -4.79 14.12 9.26
CA ILE A 132 -5.93 14.60 10.07
C ILE A 132 -5.52 15.83 10.88
N LEU A 133 -4.29 15.83 11.44
CA LEU A 133 -3.80 16.92 12.28
C LEU A 133 -3.36 18.16 11.49
N LYS A 134 -2.69 17.98 10.34
CA LYS A 134 -2.05 19.07 9.59
C LYS A 134 -2.72 19.37 8.23
N GLY A 135 -3.53 18.46 7.71
CA GLY A 135 -4.05 18.53 6.35
C GLY A 135 -3.02 18.05 5.32
N ASP A 136 -2.34 18.99 4.67
CA ASP A 136 -1.35 18.64 3.64
C ASP A 136 0.01 18.31 4.27
N LEU A 137 0.65 17.24 3.78
CA LEU A 137 1.91 16.74 4.34
C LEU A 137 3.08 16.96 3.40
N SER A 138 4.25 17.26 3.94
CA SER A 138 5.51 17.25 3.19
C SER A 138 6.02 15.81 3.01
N LYS A 139 6.91 15.61 2.03
CA LYS A 139 7.62 14.34 1.82
C LYS A 139 8.18 13.75 3.11
N ASN A 140 8.87 14.57 3.91
CA ASN A 140 9.55 14.11 5.13
C ASN A 140 8.55 13.66 6.18
N GLU A 141 7.41 14.34 6.30
CA GLU A 141 6.33 13.95 7.21
C GLU A 141 5.71 12.63 6.80
N VAL A 142 5.53 12.39 5.49
CA VAL A 142 5.03 11.11 4.99
C VAL A 142 5.99 9.97 5.28
N ILE A 143 7.29 10.17 5.06
CA ILE A 143 8.32 9.17 5.39
C ILE A 143 8.36 8.92 6.90
N PHE A 144 8.30 9.97 7.70
CA PHE A 144 8.32 9.88 9.16
C PHE A 144 7.11 9.10 9.69
N GLN A 145 5.89 9.44 9.25
CA GLN A 145 4.70 8.71 9.71
C GLN A 145 4.75 7.24 9.26
N ALA A 146 5.21 6.94 8.04
CA ALA A 146 5.31 5.57 7.56
C ALA A 146 6.29 4.74 8.41
N ALA A 147 7.45 5.32 8.75
CA ALA A 147 8.42 4.72 9.66
C ALA A 147 7.82 4.49 11.07
N PHE A 148 7.07 5.47 11.59
CA PHE A 148 6.39 5.36 12.88
C PHE A 148 5.33 4.25 12.88
N GLY A 149 4.56 4.12 11.79
CA GLY A 149 3.60 3.04 11.61
C GLY A 149 4.25 1.66 11.62
N ILE A 150 5.41 1.50 10.99
CA ILE A 150 6.20 0.26 11.04
C ILE A 150 6.63 -0.04 12.49
N ILE A 151 7.17 0.94 13.20
CA ILE A 151 7.61 0.77 14.60
C ILE A 151 6.45 0.34 15.49
N ILE A 152 5.31 1.05 15.43
CA ILE A 152 4.12 0.68 16.20
C ILE A 152 3.68 -0.74 15.88
N SER A 153 3.66 -1.10 14.60
CA SER A 153 3.22 -2.44 14.18
C SER A 153 4.14 -3.52 14.73
N ILE A 154 5.47 -3.30 14.71
CA ILE A 154 6.43 -4.21 15.33
C ILE A 154 6.23 -4.30 16.84
N LEU A 155 6.04 -3.18 17.53
CA LEU A 155 5.79 -3.17 18.97
C LEU A 155 4.53 -3.96 19.34
N ILE A 156 3.45 -3.81 18.57
CA ILE A 156 2.23 -4.61 18.74
C ILE A 156 2.52 -6.09 18.58
N LEU A 157 3.34 -6.48 17.59
CA LEU A 157 3.72 -7.88 17.40
C LEU A 157 4.57 -8.44 18.56
N LEU A 158 5.36 -7.61 19.24
CA LEU A 158 6.22 -8.00 20.35
C LEU A 158 5.50 -8.05 21.71
N LEU A 159 4.48 -7.20 21.91
CA LEU A 159 3.64 -7.22 23.11
C LEU A 159 2.77 -8.48 23.06
N ASN A 160 3.14 -9.50 23.83
CA ASN A 160 2.36 -10.74 24.00
C ASN A 160 1.18 -10.52 24.93
#